data_AF-A0A7K2NXX7-F1
#
_entry.id   AF-A0A7K2NXX7-F1
#
_cell.length_a   1.000
_cell.length_b   1.000
_cell.length_c   1.000
_cell.angle_alpha   90.00
_cell.angle_beta   90.00
_cell.angle_gamma   90.00
#
_symmetry.space_group_name_H-M   'P 1'
#
loop_
_entity.id
_entity.type
_entity.pdbx_description
1 polymer ?
#
loop_
_entity_poly.entity_id
_entity_poly.type
_entity_poly.pdbx_seq_one_letter_code
_entity_poly.pdbx_strand_id
1 'polypeptide(L)'
;AAALLIAETGRVQEAVGSGFSPYGTMTLAAWQGRASEAAPLIKAGTEEALGRGEGIGVTIAWRAQAVLLNGLGRYEEALDAARRASAHPQDLVAAGWGLVELVESGARSGRLDVAEAALVRLTRDTDAAATDWALGVQLRCRALLSDGTEADELYRAAI
;
A
#
# COMPACT_ATOMS: atom_id res chain seq x y z
N ALA A 1 6.84 18.67 2.77
CA ALA A 1 6.30 18.72 1.39
C ALA A 1 4.90 18.09 1.29
N ALA A 2 4.74 16.78 1.57
CA ALA A 2 3.45 16.09 1.40
C ALA A 2 2.24 16.76 2.09
N ALA A 3 2.36 17.14 3.36
CA ALA A 3 1.28 17.84 4.07
C ALA A 3 0.90 19.20 3.46
N LEU A 4 1.87 19.91 2.87
CA LEU A 4 1.63 21.19 2.20
C LEU A 4 0.86 20.99 0.87
N LEU A 5 1.23 19.98 0.09
CA LEU A 5 0.55 19.63 -1.16
C LEU A 5 -0.89 19.15 -0.89
N ILE A 6 -1.11 18.38 0.18
CA ILE A 6 -2.45 17.96 0.60
C ILE A 6 -3.31 19.17 1.01
N ALA A 7 -2.74 20.11 1.77
CA ALA A 7 -3.43 21.33 2.16
C ALA A 7 -3.77 22.23 0.96
N GLU A 8 -2.96 22.21 -0.10
CA GLU A 8 -3.27 22.89 -1.36
C GLU A 8 -4.43 22.22 -2.11
N THR A 9 -4.48 20.88 -2.15
CA THR A 9 -5.60 20.15 -2.76
C THR A 9 -6.94 20.51 -2.12
N GLY A 10 -7.00 20.65 -0.80
CA GLY A 10 -8.22 21.09 -0.11
C GLY A 10 -8.70 22.48 -0.57
N ARG A 11 -7.78 23.43 -0.75
CA ARG A 11 -8.12 24.78 -1.25
C ARG A 11 -8.63 24.76 -2.70
N VAL A 12 -8.10 23.88 -3.54
CA VAL A 12 -8.57 23.71 -4.92
C VAL A 12 -9.96 23.10 -4.96
N GLN A 13 -10.24 22.11 -4.10
CA GLN A 13 -11.56 21.48 -4.01
C GLN A 13 -12.66 22.47 -3.60
N GLU A 14 -12.38 23.32 -2.60
CA GLU A 14 -13.29 24.39 -2.18
C GLU A 14 -13.59 25.37 -3.33
N ALA A 15 -12.59 25.68 -4.16
CA ALA A 15 -12.75 26.60 -5.29
C ALA A 15 -13.51 25.98 -6.49
N VAL A 16 -13.37 24.68 -6.72
CA VAL A 16 -13.94 23.98 -7.89
C VAL A 16 -15.30 23.33 -7.59
N GLY A 17 -15.67 23.19 -6.31
CA GLY A 17 -16.91 22.55 -5.89
C GLY A 17 -16.96 21.04 -6.16
N SER A 18 -15.80 20.43 -6.42
CA SER A 18 -15.66 18.99 -6.62
C SER A 18 -14.99 18.33 -5.41
N GLY A 19 -15.59 17.24 -4.92
CA GLY A 19 -14.95 16.34 -3.97
C GLY A 19 -14.12 15.30 -4.71
N PHE A 20 -12.79 15.35 -4.59
CA PHE A 20 -11.96 14.18 -4.90
C PHE A 20 -11.82 13.35 -3.63
N SER A 21 -11.82 12.02 -3.73
CA SER A 21 -11.50 11.22 -2.55
C SER A 21 -10.12 11.60 -2.02
N PRO A 22 -9.97 11.78 -0.69
CA PRO A 22 -8.76 12.32 -0.08
C PRO A 22 -7.66 11.26 0.04
N TYR A 23 -7.28 10.61 -1.07
CA TYR A 23 -6.28 9.54 -1.11
C TYR A 23 -4.94 9.96 -0.51
N GLY A 24 -4.50 11.19 -0.80
CA GLY A 24 -3.27 11.75 -0.24
C GLY A 24 -3.32 11.90 1.28
N THR A 25 -4.40 12.47 1.82
CA THR A 25 -4.59 12.64 3.27
C THR A 25 -4.63 11.29 3.98
N MET A 26 -5.41 10.35 3.46
CA MET A 26 -5.55 9.00 4.00
C MET A 26 -4.22 8.24 3.97
N THR A 27 -3.50 8.27 2.84
CA THR A 27 -2.20 7.60 2.70
C THR A 27 -1.15 8.21 3.64
N LEU A 28 -1.11 9.54 3.75
CA LEU A 28 -0.16 10.20 4.64
C LEU A 28 -0.41 9.86 6.12
N ALA A 29 -1.68 9.89 6.56
CA ALA A 29 -2.03 9.54 7.93
C ALA A 29 -1.65 8.09 8.27
N ALA A 30 -1.85 7.17 7.31
CA ALA A 30 -1.43 5.77 7.45
C ALA A 30 0.10 5.64 7.59
N TRP A 31 0.88 6.28 6.71
CA TRP A 31 2.35 6.26 6.79
C TRP A 31 2.90 6.87 8.08
N GLN A 32 2.20 7.84 8.66
CA GLN A 32 2.60 8.45 9.93
C GLN A 32 2.24 7.58 11.15
N GLY A 33 1.57 6.44 10.97
CA GLY A 33 1.18 5.54 12.07
C GLY A 33 0.11 6.14 13.00
N ARG A 34 -0.56 7.21 12.61
CA ARG A 34 -1.52 7.93 13.46
C ARG A 34 -2.89 7.25 13.43
N ALA A 35 -3.04 6.15 14.17
CA ALA A 35 -4.25 5.32 14.11
C ALA A 35 -5.56 6.10 14.33
N SER A 36 -5.57 7.05 15.27
CA SER A 36 -6.75 7.89 15.57
C SER A 36 -7.16 8.82 14.42
N GLU A 37 -6.21 9.25 13.59
CA GLU A 37 -6.45 10.09 12.41
C GLU A 37 -6.72 9.23 11.17
N ALA A 38 -5.94 8.18 10.97
CA ALA A 38 -5.98 7.34 9.78
C ALA A 38 -7.23 6.44 9.73
N ALA A 39 -7.64 5.83 10.85
CA ALA A 39 -8.77 4.89 10.82
C ALA A 39 -10.10 5.52 10.41
N PRO A 40 -10.50 6.72 10.91
CA PRO A 40 -11.69 7.41 10.41
C PRO A 40 -11.60 7.76 8.92
N LEU A 41 -10.43 8.21 8.45
CA LEU A 41 -10.21 8.56 7.03
C LEU A 41 -10.32 7.33 6.13
N ILE A 42 -9.74 6.19 6.53
CA ILE A 42 -9.83 4.92 5.81
C ILE A 42 -11.27 4.44 5.73
N LYS A 43 -12.00 4.48 6.84
CA LYS A 43 -13.41 4.09 6.88
C LYS A 43 -14.25 4.95 5.94
N ALA A 44 -14.15 6.28 6.08
CA ALA A 44 -14.89 7.22 5.26
C ALA A 44 -14.54 7.08 3.76
N GLY A 45 -13.25 6.95 3.43
CA GLY A 45 -12.80 6.75 2.05
C GLY A 45 -13.29 5.43 1.45
N THR A 46 -13.37 4.37 2.24
CA THR A 46 -13.94 3.08 1.79
C THR A 46 -15.43 3.20 1.51
N GLU A 47 -16.21 3.81 2.41
CA GLU A 47 -17.65 4.02 2.26
C GLU A 47 -17.98 4.91 1.05
N GLU A 48 -17.22 5.99 0.87
CA GLU A 48 -17.33 6.91 -0.26
C GLU A 48 -17.03 6.22 -1.60
N ALA A 49 -15.93 5.47 -1.68
CA ALA A 49 -15.54 4.74 -2.88
C ALA A 49 -16.58 3.66 -3.25
N LEU A 50 -17.11 2.94 -2.25
CA LEU A 50 -18.20 1.98 -2.47
C LEU A 50 -19.47 2.67 -2.97
N GLY A 51 -19.85 3.81 -2.37
CA GLY A 51 -21.02 4.58 -2.78
C GLY A 51 -20.94 5.09 -4.21
N ARG A 52 -19.73 5.37 -4.72
CA ARG A 52 -19.49 5.75 -6.12
C ARG A 52 -19.28 4.58 -7.07
N GLY A 53 -19.16 3.35 -6.57
CA GLY A 53 -18.74 2.21 -7.38
C GLY A 53 -17.28 2.31 -7.89
N GLU A 54 -16.43 3.04 -7.17
CA GLU A 54 -15.04 3.31 -7.54
C GLU A 54 -14.12 2.22 -6.97
N GLY A 55 -13.94 1.12 -7.71
CA GLY A 55 -13.13 -0.03 -7.28
C GLY A 55 -11.71 0.32 -6.85
N ILE A 56 -11.02 1.17 -7.62
CA ILE A 56 -9.66 1.62 -7.29
C ILE A 56 -9.59 2.37 -5.95
N GLY A 57 -10.61 3.14 -5.61
CA GLY A 57 -10.69 3.87 -4.33
C GLY A 57 -10.79 2.93 -3.14
N VAL A 58 -11.57 1.86 -3.28
CA VAL A 58 -11.68 0.79 -2.28
C VAL A 58 -10.34 0.10 -2.09
N THR A 59 -9.64 -0.21 -3.19
CA THR A 59 -8.30 -0.82 -3.14
C THR A 59 -7.26 0.10 -2.47
N ILE A 60 -7.28 1.39 -2.75
CA ILE A 60 -6.40 2.38 -2.09
C ILE A 60 -6.68 2.45 -0.59
N ALA A 61 -7.95 2.40 -0.17
CA ALA A 61 -8.31 2.41 1.25
C ALA A 61 -7.85 1.14 1.99
N TRP A 62 -8.04 -0.04 1.40
CA TRP A 62 -7.50 -1.28 1.96
C TRP A 62 -5.97 -1.27 2.05
N ARG A 63 -5.29 -0.72 1.04
CA ARG A 63 -3.83 -0.55 1.06
C ARG A 63 -3.39 0.40 2.17
N ALA A 64 -4.07 1.53 2.37
CA ALA A 64 -3.78 2.44 3.47
C ALA A 64 -3.98 1.78 4.84
N GLN A 65 -5.00 0.92 4.98
CA GLN A 65 -5.19 0.13 6.19
C GLN A 65 -4.05 -0.86 6.42
N ALA A 66 -3.61 -1.57 5.39
CA ALA A 66 -2.49 -2.51 5.47
C ALA A 66 -1.20 -1.82 5.91
N VAL A 67 -0.88 -0.67 5.29
CA VAL A 67 0.26 0.20 5.68
C VAL A 67 0.21 0.57 7.15
N LEU A 68 -0.95 1.07 7.62
CA LEU A 68 -1.12 1.48 9.02
C LEU A 68 -0.89 0.31 9.96
N LEU A 69 -1.47 -0.86 9.66
CA LEU A 69 -1.38 -2.04 10.52
C LEU A 69 0.03 -2.65 10.52
N ASN A 70 0.73 -2.67 9.38
CA ASN A 70 2.14 -3.05 9.30
C ASN A 70 3.00 -2.14 10.18
N GLY A 71 2.82 -0.82 10.07
CA GLY A 71 3.55 0.17 10.88
C GLY A 71 3.27 0.07 12.38
N LEU A 72 2.10 -0.43 12.78
CA LEU A 72 1.71 -0.68 14.17
C LEU A 72 2.10 -2.08 14.68
N GLY A 73 2.72 -2.92 13.85
CA GLY A 73 3.08 -4.30 14.20
C GLY A 73 1.89 -5.27 14.26
N ARG A 74 0.71 -4.89 13.76
CA ARG A 74 -0.50 -5.71 13.73
C ARG A 74 -0.55 -6.56 12.45
N TYR A 75 0.47 -7.40 12.26
CA TYR A 75 0.77 -8.02 10.98
C TYR A 75 -0.32 -8.95 10.43
N GLU A 76 -1.02 -9.71 11.26
CA GLU A 76 -2.13 -10.56 10.79
C GLU A 76 -3.31 -9.75 10.25
N GLU A 77 -3.64 -8.63 10.89
CA GLU A 77 -4.69 -7.74 10.39
C GLU A 77 -4.23 -6.99 9.15
N ALA A 78 -2.93 -6.65 9.07
CA ALA A 78 -2.33 -6.07 7.88
C ALA A 78 -2.39 -7.03 6.69
N LEU A 79 -2.14 -8.33 6.93
CA LEU A 79 -2.24 -9.39 5.93
C LEU A 79 -3.63 -9.45 5.32
N ASP A 80 -4.68 -9.42 6.14
CA ASP A 80 -6.06 -9.45 5.67
C ASP A 80 -6.44 -8.19 4.88
N ALA A 81 -6.00 -7.01 5.31
CA ALA A 81 -6.18 -5.78 4.57
C ALA A 81 -5.43 -5.81 3.22
N ALA A 82 -4.19 -6.29 3.20
CA ALA A 82 -3.36 -6.38 2.00
C ALA A 82 -3.89 -7.40 0.98
N ARG A 83 -4.49 -8.51 1.44
CA ARG A 83 -5.22 -9.45 0.58
C ARG A 83 -6.37 -8.77 -0.15
N ARG A 84 -7.17 -7.96 0.57
CA ARG A 84 -8.27 -7.20 -0.04
C ARG A 84 -7.75 -6.17 -1.03
N ALA A 85 -6.67 -5.46 -0.67
CA ALA A 85 -6.01 -4.49 -1.54
C ALA A 85 -5.36 -5.09 -2.79
N SER A 86 -5.15 -6.41 -2.85
CA SER A 86 -4.52 -7.08 -3.99
C SER A 86 -5.44 -8.11 -4.67
N ALA A 87 -6.73 -8.14 -4.29
CA ALA A 87 -7.71 -9.10 -4.79
C ALA A 87 -8.13 -8.85 -6.24
N HIS A 88 -7.91 -7.64 -6.75
CA HIS A 88 -8.42 -7.14 -8.02
C HIS A 88 -7.27 -6.62 -8.90
N PRO A 89 -6.59 -7.50 -9.67
CA PRO A 89 -5.46 -7.09 -10.51
C PRO A 89 -5.79 -5.98 -11.53
N GLN A 90 -7.06 -5.83 -11.90
CA GLN A 90 -7.54 -4.76 -12.78
C GLN A 90 -7.47 -3.36 -12.15
N ASP A 91 -7.26 -3.24 -10.83
CA ASP A 91 -7.03 -1.96 -10.15
C ASP A 91 -5.59 -1.44 -10.33
N LEU A 92 -4.84 -2.07 -11.25
CA LEU A 92 -3.54 -1.65 -11.76
C LEU A 92 -2.53 -1.39 -10.64
N VAL A 93 -1.94 -0.20 -10.62
CA VAL A 93 -0.89 0.20 -9.68
C VAL A 93 -1.31 0.05 -8.22
N ALA A 94 -2.60 0.23 -7.91
CA ALA A 94 -3.10 0.13 -6.54
C ALA A 94 -3.07 -1.32 -6.03
N ALA A 95 -3.36 -2.29 -6.91
CA ALA A 95 -3.23 -3.71 -6.59
C ALA A 95 -1.76 -4.11 -6.38
N GLY A 96 -0.84 -3.55 -7.17
CA GLY A 96 0.60 -3.72 -6.99
C GLY A 96 1.09 -3.20 -5.64
N TRP A 97 0.60 -2.04 -5.20
CA TRP A 97 0.90 -1.55 -3.84
C TRP A 97 0.35 -2.47 -2.75
N GLY A 98 -0.84 -3.06 -2.95
CA GLY A 98 -1.40 -4.07 -2.05
C GLY A 98 -0.51 -5.31 -1.94
N LEU A 99 0.11 -5.75 -3.04
CA LEU A 99 1.05 -6.89 -3.05
C LEU A 99 2.29 -6.62 -2.20
N VAL A 100 2.84 -5.40 -2.24
CA VAL A 100 3.98 -5.01 -1.40
C VAL A 100 3.64 -5.15 0.08
N GLU A 101 2.49 -4.64 0.50
CA GLU A 101 2.05 -4.76 1.90
C GLU A 101 1.74 -6.21 2.28
N LEU A 102 1.32 -7.04 1.32
CA LEU A 102 1.03 -8.46 1.52
C LEU A 102 2.32 -9.27 1.74
N VAL A 103 3.39 -8.96 0.99
CA VAL A 103 4.71 -9.55 1.21
C VAL A 103 5.22 -9.19 2.61
N GLU A 104 5.16 -7.91 2.98
CA GLU A 104 5.67 -7.44 4.27
C GLU A 104 4.91 -8.06 5.46
N SER A 105 3.58 -7.98 5.44
CA SER A 105 2.75 -8.55 6.49
C SER A 105 2.93 -10.07 6.59
N GLY A 106 2.99 -10.78 5.46
CA GLY A 106 3.19 -12.22 5.42
C GLY A 106 4.56 -12.66 5.93
N ALA A 107 5.62 -11.94 5.58
CA ALA A 107 6.96 -12.17 6.14
C ALA A 107 6.95 -12.00 7.66
N ARG A 108 6.34 -10.91 8.16
CA ARG A 108 6.35 -10.53 9.57
C ARG A 108 5.43 -11.38 10.45
N SER A 109 4.37 -11.96 9.89
CA SER A 109 3.48 -12.90 10.60
C SER A 109 3.88 -14.38 10.43
N GLY A 110 4.94 -14.69 9.69
CA GLY A 110 5.36 -16.06 9.41
C GLY A 110 4.50 -16.80 8.38
N ARG A 111 3.65 -16.08 7.65
CA ARG A 111 2.83 -16.58 6.53
C ARG A 111 3.63 -16.53 5.22
N LEU A 112 4.77 -17.23 5.22
CA LEU A 112 5.74 -17.21 4.12
C LEU A 112 5.14 -17.71 2.80
N ASP A 113 4.25 -18.69 2.85
CA ASP A 113 3.51 -19.21 1.70
C ASP A 113 2.73 -18.10 0.95
N VAL A 114 2.08 -17.23 1.72
CA VAL A 114 1.30 -16.10 1.20
C VAL A 114 2.23 -15.01 0.66
N ALA A 115 3.32 -14.75 1.37
CA ALA A 115 4.29 -13.72 1.00
C ALA A 115 5.05 -14.08 -0.29
N GLU A 116 5.49 -15.32 -0.43
CA GLU A 116 6.14 -15.83 -1.64
C GLU A 116 5.20 -15.76 -2.85
N ALA A 117 3.95 -16.18 -2.69
CA ALA A 117 2.95 -16.10 -3.76
C ALA A 117 2.67 -14.65 -4.18
N ALA A 118 2.64 -13.71 -3.22
CA ALA A 118 2.51 -12.28 -3.50
C ALA A 118 3.75 -11.74 -4.24
N LEU A 119 4.95 -12.14 -3.84
CA LEU A 119 6.20 -11.76 -4.49
C LEU A 119 6.28 -12.26 -5.94
N VAL A 120 5.81 -13.48 -6.23
CA VAL A 120 5.76 -13.99 -7.61
C VAL A 120 4.88 -13.11 -8.50
N ARG A 121 3.70 -12.72 -8.00
CA ARG A 121 2.79 -11.82 -8.71
C ARG A 121 3.41 -10.44 -8.91
N LEU A 122 4.01 -9.88 -7.85
CA LEU A 122 4.66 -8.57 -7.89
C LEU A 122 5.80 -8.57 -8.92
N THR A 123 6.66 -9.60 -8.89
CA THR A 123 7.82 -9.76 -9.79
C THR A 123 7.41 -9.73 -11.25
N ARG A 124 6.32 -10.42 -11.62
CA ARG A 124 5.80 -10.40 -12.99
C ARG A 124 5.44 -8.98 -13.46
N ASP A 125 4.82 -8.20 -12.58
CA ASP A 125 4.35 -6.85 -12.90
C ASP A 125 5.53 -5.85 -12.91
N THR A 126 6.51 -6.01 -12.01
CA THR A 126 7.69 -5.15 -11.91
C THR A 126 8.73 -5.44 -13.00
N ASP A 127 8.95 -6.70 -13.37
CA ASP A 127 9.81 -7.09 -14.50
C ASP A 127 9.26 -6.52 -15.82
N ALA A 128 7.93 -6.50 -15.99
CA ALA A 128 7.29 -5.93 -17.17
C ALA A 128 7.44 -4.39 -17.23
N ALA A 129 7.42 -3.72 -16.08
CA ALA A 129 7.63 -2.27 -16.00
C ALA A 129 9.11 -1.90 -16.21
N ALA A 130 10.03 -2.71 -15.70
CA ALA A 130 11.49 -2.57 -15.84
C ALA A 130 12.05 -1.19 -15.48
N THR A 131 11.36 -0.45 -14.60
CA THR A 131 11.87 0.83 -14.08
C THR A 131 12.71 0.58 -12.84
N ASP A 132 13.72 1.42 -12.59
CA ASP A 132 14.56 1.34 -11.39
C ASP A 132 13.71 1.31 -10.11
N TRP A 133 12.64 2.11 -10.07
CA TRP A 133 11.70 2.10 -8.95
C TRP A 133 10.98 0.76 -8.77
N ALA A 134 10.46 0.18 -9.86
CA ALA A 134 9.76 -1.10 -9.81
C ALA A 134 10.69 -2.25 -9.39
N LEU A 135 11.90 -2.28 -9.95
CA LEU A 135 12.92 -3.27 -9.60
C LEU A 135 13.39 -3.09 -8.14
N GLY A 136 13.56 -1.86 -7.67
CA GLY A 136 13.88 -1.59 -6.26
C GLY A 136 12.79 -2.09 -5.30
N VAL A 137 11.52 -1.87 -5.62
CA VAL A 137 10.39 -2.41 -4.84
C VAL A 137 10.41 -3.94 -4.80
N GLN A 138 10.68 -4.60 -5.94
CA GLN A 138 10.83 -6.06 -6.02
C GLN A 138 11.99 -6.56 -5.16
N LEU A 139 13.17 -5.92 -5.23
CA LEU A 139 14.35 -6.30 -4.45
C LEU A 139 14.13 -6.13 -2.95
N ARG A 140 13.49 -5.03 -2.52
CA ARG A 140 13.07 -4.85 -1.12
C ARG A 140 12.14 -5.97 -0.65
N CYS A 141 11.18 -6.37 -1.48
CA CYS A 141 10.25 -7.46 -1.15
C CYS A 141 10.95 -8.81 -1.07
N ARG A 142 11.93 -9.08 -1.94
CA ARG A 142 12.81 -10.26 -1.83
C ARG A 142 13.62 -10.24 -0.54
N ALA A 143 14.21 -9.10 -0.20
CA ALA A 143 15.00 -8.95 1.02
C ALA A 143 14.19 -9.25 2.29
N LEU A 144 12.89 -8.95 2.31
CA LEU A 144 11.98 -9.28 3.43
C LEU A 144 11.77 -10.79 3.61
N LEU A 145 12.04 -11.62 2.60
CA LEU A 145 11.91 -13.08 2.61
C LEU A 145 13.27 -13.80 2.63
N SER A 146 14.36 -13.04 2.70
CA SER A 146 15.73 -13.56 2.79
C SER A 146 16.30 -13.27 4.19
N ASP A 147 17.40 -13.94 4.51
CA ASP A 147 18.12 -13.77 5.79
C ASP A 147 19.60 -13.42 5.57
N GLY A 148 20.22 -12.86 6.61
CA GLY A 148 21.66 -12.64 6.66
C GLY A 148 22.20 -11.76 5.51
N THR A 149 23.34 -12.17 4.94
CA THR A 149 24.05 -11.39 3.91
C THR A 149 23.21 -11.16 2.65
N GLU A 150 22.39 -12.13 2.25
CA GLU A 150 21.54 -12.01 1.05
C GLU A 150 20.51 -10.88 1.21
N ALA A 151 19.81 -10.83 2.34
CA ALA A 151 18.86 -9.75 2.64
C ALA A 151 19.55 -8.39 2.59
N ASP A 152 20.73 -8.30 3.18
CA ASP A 152 21.56 -7.10 3.24
C ASP A 152 21.98 -6.59 1.84
N GLU A 153 22.40 -7.48 0.95
CA GLU A 153 22.73 -7.16 -0.44
C GLU A 153 21.50 -6.69 -1.23
N LEU A 154 20.37 -7.38 -1.07
CA LEU A 154 19.11 -7.05 -1.73
C LEU A 154 18.57 -5.69 -1.29
N TYR A 155 18.65 -5.35 0.01
CA TYR A 155 18.25 -4.02 0.50
C TYR A 155 19.13 -2.91 -0.06
N ARG A 156 20.44 -3.13 -0.19
CA ARG A 156 21.36 -2.13 -0.79
C ARG A 156 21.08 -1.94 -2.27
N ALA A 157 20.81 -3.01 -3.00
CA ALA A 157 20.49 -2.95 -4.41
C ALA A 157 19.10 -2.33 -4.71
N ALA A 158 18.25 -2.21 -3.69
CA ALA A 158 16.91 -1.64 -3.83
C ALA A 158 16.86 -0.09 -3.83
N ILE A 159 17.99 0.59 -3.58
CA ILE A 159 18.09 2.05 -3.38
C ILE A 159 19.00 2.68 -4.44
#